data_AF-A0A7V8AAY7-F1
#
_entry.id   AF-A0A7V8AAY7-F1
#
_cell.length_a   1.000
_cell.length_b   1.000
_cell.length_c   1.000
_cell.angle_alpha   90.00
_cell.angle_beta   90.00
_cell.angle_gamma   90.00
#
_symmetry.space_group_name_H-M   'P 1'
#
loop_
_entity.id
_entity.type
_entity.pdbx_description
1 polymer ?
#
loop_
_entity_poly.entity_id
_entity_poly.type
_entity_poly.pdbx_seq_one_letter_code
_entity_poly.pdbx_strand_id
1 'polypeptide(L)'
;MERQRFENVWDALEPDPAKAEILKLESLLLMRLRNFILDNNLTQAKAAKLLGVTQPRISEIKHNKLHRFTLNSLMEMAIRAENSKLRKQISKK
;
A
#
# COMPACT_ATOMS: atom_id res chain seq x y z
N MET A 1 31.31 -6.22 -16.16
CA MET A 1 30.30 -5.35 -15.52
C MET A 1 30.87 -4.90 -14.19
N GLU A 2 31.01 -3.60 -13.98
CA GLU A 2 31.40 -3.05 -12.67
C GLU A 2 30.24 -3.17 -11.70
N ARG A 3 30.52 -3.52 -10.43
CA ARG A 3 29.51 -3.51 -9.37
C ARG A 3 29.33 -2.07 -8.89
N GLN A 4 28.13 -1.53 -9.10
CA GLN A 4 27.74 -0.26 -8.51
C GLN A 4 27.18 -0.49 -7.10
N ARG A 5 27.54 0.39 -6.16
CA ARG A 5 27.03 0.39 -4.79
C ARG A 5 26.17 1.63 -4.60
N PHE A 6 24.98 1.44 -4.07
CA PHE A 6 24.01 2.49 -3.78
C PHE A 6 23.72 2.52 -2.29
N GLU A 7 23.38 3.69 -1.75
CA GLU A 7 23.04 3.86 -0.33
C GLU A 7 21.72 3.15 0.03
N ASN A 8 20.78 3.08 -0.92
CA ASN A 8 19.55 2.33 -0.76
C ASN A 8 19.10 1.66 -2.07
N VAL A 9 18.13 0.74 -1.97
CA VAL A 9 17.62 -0.05 -3.10
C VAL A 9 16.89 0.80 -4.14
N TRP A 10 16.28 1.92 -3.73
CA TRP A 10 15.51 2.80 -4.61
C TRP A 10 16.40 3.65 -5.51
N ASP A 11 17.52 4.16 -4.98
CA ASP A 11 18.53 4.88 -5.78
C ASP A 11 19.12 3.98 -6.87
N ALA A 12 19.19 2.66 -6.62
CA ALA A 12 19.65 1.68 -7.61
C ALA A 12 18.60 1.40 -8.70
N LEU A 13 17.32 1.65 -8.42
CA LEU A 13 16.20 1.37 -9.32
C LEU A 13 15.74 2.61 -10.10
N GLU A 14 15.94 3.80 -9.54
CA GLU A 14 15.47 5.07 -10.10
C GLU A 14 16.50 6.18 -9.84
N PRO A 15 17.12 6.73 -10.89
CA PRO A 15 18.17 7.75 -10.76
C PRO A 15 17.63 9.13 -10.32
N ASP A 16 16.34 9.41 -10.52
CA ASP A 16 15.72 10.65 -10.03
C ASP A 16 15.40 10.51 -8.52
N PRO A 17 16.05 11.28 -7.63
CA PRO A 17 15.85 11.15 -6.18
C PRO A 17 14.40 11.34 -5.74
N ALA A 18 13.65 12.22 -6.43
CA ALA A 18 12.25 12.46 -6.08
C ALA A 18 11.38 11.24 -6.40
N LYS A 19 11.63 10.58 -7.55
CA LYS A 19 10.91 9.37 -7.92
C LYS A 19 11.33 8.16 -7.08
N ALA A 20 12.61 8.05 -6.71
CA ALA A 20 13.09 7.02 -5.80
C ALA A 20 12.37 7.09 -4.43
N GLU A 21 12.19 8.30 -3.89
CA GLU A 21 11.43 8.48 -2.64
C GLU A 21 9.94 8.18 -2.82
N ILE A 22 9.33 8.51 -3.96
CA ILE A 22 7.96 8.12 -4.28
C ILE A 22 7.83 6.58 -4.30
N LEU A 23 8.73 5.86 -4.97
CA LEU A 23 8.72 4.39 -5.02
C LEU A 23 8.84 3.78 -3.62
N LYS A 24 9.70 4.35 -2.78
CA LYS A 24 9.83 3.97 -1.38
C LYS A 24 8.50 4.18 -0.62
N LEU A 25 7.87 5.33 -0.73
CA LEU A 25 6.58 5.61 -0.08
C LEU A 25 5.46 4.70 -0.59
N GLU A 26 5.40 4.44 -1.89
CA GLU A 26 4.45 3.51 -2.49
C GLU A 26 4.64 2.09 -1.94
N SER A 27 5.90 1.62 -1.84
CA SER A 27 6.21 0.30 -1.30
C SER A 27 5.76 0.16 0.17
N LEU A 28 6.03 1.19 0.98
CA LEU A 28 5.66 1.22 2.39
C LEU A 28 4.13 1.20 2.58
N LEU A 29 3.41 2.01 1.80
CA LEU A 29 1.95 2.05 1.88
C LEU A 29 1.30 0.75 1.40
N LEU A 30 1.81 0.16 0.32
CA LEU A 30 1.32 -1.14 -0.18
C LEU A 30 1.48 -2.23 0.87
N MET A 31 2.66 -2.30 1.50
CA MET A 31 2.94 -3.23 2.61
C MET A 31 2.01 -2.99 3.80
N ARG A 32 1.80 -1.72 4.18
CA ARG A 32 0.92 -1.37 5.31
C ARG A 32 -0.54 -1.74 5.04
N LEU A 33 -1.04 -1.50 3.83
CA LEU A 33 -2.39 -1.89 3.41
C LEU A 33 -2.55 -3.41 3.39
N ARG A 34 -1.55 -4.13 2.88
CA ARG A 34 -1.53 -5.60 2.92
C ARG A 34 -1.62 -6.12 4.35
N ASN A 35 -0.79 -5.60 5.26
CA ASN A 35 -0.80 -6.00 6.66
C ASN A 35 -2.13 -5.67 7.32
N PHE A 36 -2.69 -4.48 7.08
CA PHE A 36 -4.01 -4.12 7.58
C PHE A 36 -5.10 -5.14 7.18
N ILE A 37 -5.10 -5.63 5.93
CA ILE A 37 -6.04 -6.64 5.45
C ILE A 37 -5.85 -7.97 6.21
N LEU A 38 -4.59 -8.39 6.43
CA LEU A 38 -4.25 -9.62 7.13
C LEU A 38 -4.60 -9.53 8.63
N ASP A 39 -4.16 -8.48 9.32
CA ASP A 39 -4.36 -8.27 10.76
C ASP A 39 -5.84 -8.17 11.14
N ASN A 40 -6.69 -7.71 10.22
CA ASN A 40 -8.14 -7.62 10.42
C ASN A 40 -8.90 -8.87 9.91
N ASN A 41 -8.20 -9.91 9.44
CA ASN A 41 -8.78 -11.14 8.86
C ASN A 41 -9.85 -10.84 7.78
N LEU A 42 -9.58 -9.84 6.93
CA LEU A 42 -10.53 -9.43 5.91
C LEU A 42 -10.45 -10.36 4.70
N THR A 43 -11.59 -10.86 4.25
CA THR A 43 -11.70 -11.47 2.91
C THR A 43 -11.46 -10.42 1.85
N GLN A 44 -11.07 -10.83 0.63
CA GLN A 44 -10.87 -9.88 -0.48
C GLN A 44 -12.11 -9.04 -0.76
N ALA A 45 -13.30 -9.64 -0.72
CA ALA A 45 -14.58 -8.94 -0.87
C ALA A 45 -14.82 -7.89 0.22
N LYS A 46 -14.56 -8.22 1.49
CA LYS A 46 -14.71 -7.28 2.62
C LYS A 46 -13.70 -6.14 2.53
N ALA A 47 -12.44 -6.44 2.22
CA ALA A 47 -11.39 -5.44 2.03
C ALA A 47 -11.71 -4.51 0.85
N ALA A 48 -12.19 -5.05 -0.27
CA ALA A 48 -12.58 -4.28 -1.45
C ALA A 48 -13.67 -3.25 -1.10
N LYS A 49 -14.73 -3.68 -0.43
CA LYS A 49 -15.81 -2.80 0.04
C LYS A 49 -15.30 -1.73 1.00
N LEU A 50 -14.46 -2.11 1.97
CA LEU A 50 -13.93 -1.19 2.99
C LEU A 50 -13.00 -0.14 2.37
N LEU A 51 -12.10 -0.57 1.50
CA LEU A 51 -11.11 0.28 0.84
C LEU A 51 -11.67 1.00 -0.41
N GLY A 52 -12.93 0.76 -0.77
CA GLY A 52 -13.59 1.43 -1.90
C GLY A 52 -13.02 1.06 -3.27
N VAL A 53 -12.52 -0.17 -3.43
CA VAL A 53 -11.91 -0.67 -4.67
C VAL A 53 -12.53 -2.01 -5.09
N THR A 54 -12.11 -2.53 -6.24
CA THR A 54 -12.56 -3.84 -6.74
C THR A 54 -11.83 -5.00 -6.06
N GLN A 55 -12.40 -6.20 -6.08
CA GLN A 55 -11.74 -7.39 -5.53
C GLN A 55 -10.41 -7.75 -6.25
N PRO A 56 -10.30 -7.66 -7.59
CA PRO A 56 -9.02 -7.85 -8.27
C PRO A 56 -7.95 -6.89 -7.76
N ARG A 57 -8.29 -5.62 -7.50
CA ARG A 57 -7.35 -4.65 -6.93
C ARG A 57 -6.81 -5.09 -5.57
N ILE A 58 -7.66 -5.66 -4.71
CA ILE A 58 -7.21 -6.24 -3.44
C ILE A 58 -6.28 -7.44 -3.68
N SER A 59 -6.55 -8.26 -4.70
CA SER A 59 -5.64 -9.34 -5.08
C SER A 59 -4.26 -8.78 -5.44
N GLU A 60 -4.17 -7.70 -6.20
CA GLU A 60 -2.89 -7.07 -6.54
C GLU A 60 -2.12 -6.58 -5.30
N ILE A 61 -2.81 -6.03 -4.29
CA ILE A 61 -2.20 -5.66 -2.99
C ILE A 61 -1.62 -6.89 -2.30
N LYS A 62 -2.40 -7.98 -2.21
CA LYS A 62 -1.97 -9.23 -1.54
C LYS A 62 -0.78 -9.89 -2.25
N HIS A 63 -0.56 -9.62 -3.53
CA HIS A 63 0.56 -10.13 -4.31
C HIS A 63 1.70 -9.10 -4.52
N ASN A 64 1.71 -8.00 -3.76
CA ASN A 64 2.73 -6.94 -3.83
C ASN A 64 2.99 -6.38 -5.25
N LYS A 65 1.96 -6.24 -6.09
CA LYS A 65 2.13 -5.70 -7.45
C LYS A 65 2.29 -4.18 -7.47
N LEU A 66 3.40 -3.67 -6.93
CA LEU A 66 3.67 -2.23 -6.75
C LEU A 66 3.41 -1.39 -8.00
N HIS A 67 3.91 -1.84 -9.16
CA HIS A 67 3.75 -1.19 -10.46
C HIS A 67 2.29 -0.99 -10.94
N ARG A 68 1.30 -1.52 -10.23
CA ARG A 68 -0.14 -1.36 -10.53
C ARG A 68 -0.80 -0.24 -9.74
N PHE A 69 -0.05 0.42 -8.87
CA PHE A 69 -0.52 1.45 -7.96
C PHE A 69 0.27 2.73 -8.16
N THR A 70 -0.39 3.84 -7.87
CA THR A 70 0.26 5.14 -7.68
C THR A 70 0.18 5.52 -6.21
N LEU A 71 1.08 6.40 -5.77
CA LEU A 71 1.10 6.95 -4.41
C LEU A 71 -0.29 7.49 -4.01
N ASN A 72 -0.93 8.28 -4.89
CA ASN A 72 -2.26 8.81 -4.63
C ASN A 72 -3.30 7.70 -4.40
N SER A 73 -3.34 6.67 -5.25
CA SER A 73 -4.28 5.55 -5.07
C SER A 73 -4.08 4.80 -3.75
N LEU A 74 -2.82 4.65 -3.32
CA LEU A 74 -2.47 4.02 -2.05
C LEU A 74 -2.89 4.88 -0.85
N MET A 75 -2.67 6.21 -0.94
CA MET A 75 -3.11 7.15 0.08
C MET A 75 -4.64 7.14 0.26
N GLU A 76 -5.40 7.17 -0.84
CA GLU A 76 -6.88 7.12 -0.77
C GLU A 76 -7.38 5.85 -0.06
N MET A 77 -6.77 4.69 -0.34
CA MET A 77 -7.09 3.44 0.35
C MET A 77 -6.69 3.49 1.83
N ALA A 78 -5.52 4.06 2.16
CA ALA A 78 -5.07 4.20 3.54
C ALA A 78 -5.99 5.10 4.37
N ILE A 79 -6.47 6.21 3.81
CA ILE A 79 -7.44 7.11 4.46
C ILE A 79 -8.75 6.36 4.76
N ARG A 80 -9.25 5.54 3.82
CA ARG A 80 -10.45 4.72 4.02
C ARG A 80 -10.23 3.67 5.11
N ALA A 81 -9.05 3.04 5.16
CA ALA A 81 -8.67 2.10 6.20
C ALA A 81 -8.70 2.77 7.59
N GLU A 82 -8.10 3.94 7.75
CA GLU A 82 -8.05 4.67 9.02
C GLU A 82 -9.46 5.11 9.46
N ASN A 83 -10.26 5.64 8.55
CA ASN A 83 -11.65 6.01 8.83
C ASN A 83 -12.49 4.81 9.30
N SER A 84 -12.24 3.61 8.77
CA SER A 84 -12.92 2.39 9.21
C SER A 84 -12.53 2.01 10.65
N LYS A 85 -11.27 2.26 11.05
CA LYS A 85 -10.75 2.00 12.38
C LYS A 85 -11.35 2.97 13.41
N LEU A 86 -11.46 4.26 13.05
CA LEU A 86 -12.11 5.28 13.89
C LEU A 86 -13.59 4.94 14.15
N ARG A 87 -14.34 4.55 13.12
CA ARG A 87 -15.76 4.15 13.27
C ARG A 87 -15.95 2.96 14.22
N LYS A 88 -15.06 1.95 14.16
CA LYS A 88 -15.09 0.80 15.08
C LYS A 88 -14.81 1.19 16.54
N GLN A 89 -13.98 2.21 16.78
CA GLN A 89 -13.66 2.68 18.14
C GLN A 89 -14.83 3.46 18.76
N ILE A 90 -15.51 4.29 17.97
CA ILE A 90 -16.67 5.06 18.44
C ILE A 90 -17.85 4.13 18.80
N SER A 91 -18.10 3.08 18.00
CA SER A 91 -19.22 2.15 18.21
C SER A 91 -19.05 1.17 19.39
N LYS A 92 -17.87 1.16 20.03
CA LYS A 92 -17.58 0.30 21.20
C LYS A 92 -17.64 1.06 22.54
N LYS A 93 -17.92 2.36 22.51
CA LYS A 93 -18.25 3.18 23.68
C LYS A 93 -19.76 3.28 23.83
#